data_AF-A0A7W7GWS5-F1
#
_entry.id   AF-A0A7W7GWS5-F1
#
_cell.length_a   1.000
_cell.length_b   1.000
_cell.length_c   1.000
_cell.angle_alpha   90.00
_cell.angle_beta   90.00
_cell.angle_gamma   90.00
#
_symmetry.space_group_name_H-M   'P 1'
#
loop_
_entity.id
_entity.type
_entity.pdbx_description
1 polymer ?
#
loop_
_entity_poly.entity_id
_entity_poly.type
_entity_poly.pdbx_seq_one_letter_code
_entity_poly.pdbx_strand_id
1 'polypeptide(L)'
;MLIDLDVAPAPAPERDRRIPWRKLRGAAAAAVLLLLGGAAAPPRIEAFPQIAGTSGRAAITVLLTPEALYTAHPAADEGTDLVARPLRPGGPAWQVHLQLIPGADLRLTRSGAVLVATDETELVALDPATGKERWSAASPPTLLGDRALLSDWDDDVGVMRLADLATGRILWSRPAEATGAMLDPAGRYLLTLDGLGSAQVWSAADGRPLGSRVVDEAIDPDDPLAVLAGDQAYVLGPTTITALRLPDLKLAWAQPSSVLMPRDAVLCGALLCVLGERGLTAFDPRTGAVRWTAPGWHDYADGVVRSLDGRLALLDLTTGEVLRRLGRGEVTDGLLLRAAGDHTEVTDLRTGRLYGTLPRVLSYGCTAVDDLVACPDRGATVVFRIRRGS
;
A
#
# COMPACT_ATOMS: atom_id res chain seq x y z
N MET A 1 101.05 -32.48 -5.40
CA MET A 1 100.46 -31.43 -4.56
C MET A 1 99.21 -30.94 -5.27
N LEU A 2 98.04 -31.45 -4.88
CA LEU A 2 96.72 -30.79 -4.89
C LEU A 2 95.77 -31.78 -4.19
N ILE A 3 95.04 -31.29 -3.19
CA ILE A 3 94.23 -32.05 -2.22
C ILE A 3 92.75 -31.73 -2.48
N ASP A 4 91.91 -32.78 -2.37
CA ASP A 4 90.47 -32.79 -2.02
C ASP A 4 89.48 -32.03 -2.94
N LEU A 5 88.17 -32.25 -2.92
CA LEU A 5 87.19 -32.96 -2.08
C LEU A 5 86.05 -33.35 -3.04
N ASP A 6 85.46 -34.55 -2.93
CA ASP A 6 84.03 -34.80 -3.19
C ASP A 6 83.75 -36.32 -3.14
N VAL A 7 83.58 -36.84 -1.92
CA VAL A 7 82.94 -38.15 -1.70
C VAL A 7 81.77 -37.93 -0.77
N ALA A 8 80.56 -37.86 -1.32
CA ALA A 8 79.33 -37.85 -0.56
C ALA A 8 79.06 -39.26 0.03
N PRO A 9 78.87 -39.39 1.34
CA PRO A 9 78.51 -40.68 1.96
C PRO A 9 77.05 -41.04 1.72
N ALA A 10 76.79 -42.35 1.67
CA ALA A 10 75.48 -42.95 1.45
C ALA A 10 74.42 -42.51 2.49
N PRO A 11 73.14 -42.40 2.09
CA PRO A 11 72.06 -41.97 2.97
C PRO A 11 71.83 -42.97 4.11
N ALA A 12 71.66 -42.43 5.32
CA ALA A 12 71.35 -43.17 6.53
C ALA A 12 69.93 -43.79 6.46
N PRO A 13 69.71 -44.94 7.12
CA PRO A 13 68.40 -45.59 7.15
C PRO A 13 67.35 -44.74 7.86
N GLU A 14 66.19 -44.66 7.23
CA GLU A 14 65.01 -43.92 7.65
C GLU A 14 64.48 -44.47 8.99
N ARG A 15 64.51 -43.63 10.03
CA ARG A 15 63.96 -43.97 11.35
C ARG A 15 62.44 -43.92 11.28
N ASP A 16 61.82 -45.09 11.27
CA ASP A 16 60.38 -45.31 11.41
C ASP A 16 59.85 -44.67 12.72
N ARG A 17 59.35 -43.43 12.60
CA ARG A 17 58.69 -42.70 13.70
C ARG A 17 57.28 -43.27 13.86
N ARG A 18 57.17 -44.36 14.61
CA ARG A 18 55.88 -44.89 15.07
C ARG A 18 55.22 -43.88 16.01
N ILE A 19 54.30 -43.08 15.46
CA ILE A 19 53.45 -42.16 16.23
C ILE A 19 52.51 -43.02 17.09
N PRO A 20 52.47 -42.82 18.42
CA PRO A 20 51.64 -43.62 19.31
C PRO A 20 50.16 -43.35 19.04
N TRP A 21 49.51 -44.31 18.39
CA TRP A 21 48.09 -44.32 17.98
C TRP A 21 47.07 -43.90 19.06
N ARG A 22 47.44 -44.01 20.35
CA ARG A 22 46.61 -43.55 21.47
C ARG A 22 46.47 -42.02 21.53
N LYS A 23 47.48 -41.25 21.11
CA LYS A 23 47.40 -39.78 21.06
C LYS A 23 46.56 -39.28 19.87
N LEU A 24 46.54 -40.04 18.77
CA LEU A 24 45.70 -39.75 17.59
C LEU A 24 44.21 -39.96 17.85
N ARG A 25 43.82 -40.98 18.63
CA ARG A 25 42.40 -41.19 19.01
C ARG A 25 41.84 -40.07 19.90
N GLY A 26 42.66 -39.56 20.83
CA GLY A 26 42.27 -38.42 21.67
C GLY A 26 42.12 -37.12 20.86
N ALA A 27 43.05 -36.85 19.95
CA ALA A 27 42.99 -35.67 19.08
C ALA A 27 41.82 -35.74 18.07
N ALA A 28 41.54 -36.92 17.50
CA ALA A 28 40.41 -37.11 16.59
C ALA A 28 39.06 -36.97 17.31
N ALA A 29 38.91 -37.51 18.53
CA ALA A 29 37.69 -37.34 19.33
C ALA A 29 37.47 -35.87 19.75
N ALA A 30 38.53 -35.15 20.12
CA ALA A 30 38.46 -33.73 20.44
C ALA A 30 38.12 -32.87 19.20
N ALA A 31 38.67 -33.19 18.03
CA ALA A 31 38.36 -32.50 16.78
C ALA A 31 36.90 -32.75 16.34
N VAL A 32 36.38 -33.97 16.51
CA VAL A 32 34.97 -34.29 16.21
C VAL A 32 34.02 -33.58 17.19
N LEU A 33 34.36 -33.48 18.48
CA LEU A 33 33.57 -32.72 19.47
C LEU A 33 33.61 -31.20 19.24
N LEU A 34 34.73 -30.65 18.74
CA LEU A 34 34.83 -29.24 18.36
C LEU A 34 34.07 -28.93 17.06
N LEU A 35 33.99 -29.88 16.12
CA LEU A 35 33.19 -29.76 14.89
C LEU A 35 31.69 -29.94 15.13
N LEU A 36 31.29 -30.67 16.19
CA LEU A 36 29.89 -30.86 16.58
C LEU A 36 29.39 -29.85 17.63
N GLY A 37 30.29 -29.19 18.37
CA GLY A 37 29.95 -28.28 19.48
C GLY A 37 29.67 -26.83 19.09
N GLY A 38 29.76 -26.48 17.80
CA GLY A 38 29.67 -25.10 17.32
C GLY A 38 28.44 -24.75 16.47
N ALA A 39 27.47 -25.66 16.33
CA ALA A 39 26.20 -25.30 15.70
C ALA A 39 25.40 -24.45 16.70
N ALA A 40 25.61 -23.13 16.66
CA ALA A 40 24.74 -22.18 17.33
C ALA A 40 23.30 -22.58 16.98
N ALA A 41 22.48 -22.83 18.01
CA ALA A 41 21.08 -23.16 17.80
C ALA A 41 20.50 -22.11 16.84
N PRO A 42 19.81 -22.53 15.75
CA PRO A 42 19.28 -21.59 14.80
C PRO A 42 18.47 -20.53 15.56
N PRO A 43 18.64 -19.23 15.23
CA PRO A 43 17.95 -18.17 15.95
C PRO A 43 16.47 -18.51 16.01
N ARG A 44 15.92 -18.61 17.23
CA ARG A 44 14.49 -18.87 17.41
C ARG A 44 13.75 -17.68 16.83
N ILE A 45 13.06 -17.90 15.72
CA ILE A 45 12.19 -16.90 15.12
C ILE A 45 10.98 -16.77 16.07
N GLU A 46 10.85 -15.62 16.72
CA GLU A 46 9.78 -15.36 17.68
C GLU A 46 8.47 -15.11 16.94
N ALA A 47 7.41 -15.82 17.34
CA ALA A 47 6.06 -15.56 16.85
C ALA A 47 5.52 -14.30 17.53
N PHE A 48 4.95 -13.39 16.75
CA PHE A 48 4.38 -12.17 17.31
C PHE A 48 3.11 -12.46 18.11
N PRO A 49 2.91 -11.78 19.25
CA PRO A 49 1.71 -11.95 20.04
C PRO A 49 0.51 -11.36 19.30
N GLN A 50 -0.56 -12.15 19.24
CA GLN A 50 -1.88 -11.63 18.88
C GLN A 50 -2.40 -10.78 20.04
N ILE A 51 -2.78 -9.54 19.77
CA ILE A 51 -3.26 -8.58 20.78
C ILE A 51 -4.76 -8.29 20.67
N ALA A 52 -5.37 -8.56 19.51
CA ALA A 52 -6.80 -8.38 19.29
C ALA A 52 -7.31 -9.29 18.15
N GLY A 53 -8.62 -9.32 17.98
CA GLY A 53 -9.28 -9.92 16.83
C GLY A 53 -10.80 -9.79 16.90
N THR A 54 -11.48 -10.22 15.84
CA THR A 54 -12.95 -10.15 15.72
C THR A 54 -13.67 -11.34 16.37
N SER A 55 -12.98 -12.14 17.17
CA SER A 55 -13.53 -13.33 17.86
C SER A 55 -14.24 -14.31 16.94
N GLY A 56 -13.74 -14.50 15.70
CA GLY A 56 -14.34 -15.40 14.72
C GLY A 56 -15.42 -14.76 13.84
N ARG A 57 -15.87 -13.54 14.13
CA ARG A 57 -16.89 -12.85 13.32
C ARG A 57 -16.25 -12.28 12.05
N ALA A 58 -16.85 -12.57 10.90
CA ALA A 58 -16.39 -12.04 9.63
C ALA A 58 -16.70 -10.55 9.49
N ALA A 59 -15.70 -9.79 9.05
CA ALA A 59 -15.83 -8.36 8.79
C ALA A 59 -16.01 -8.14 7.30
N ILE A 60 -16.94 -7.25 6.94
CA ILE A 60 -17.12 -6.75 5.56
C ILE A 60 -15.90 -5.92 5.18
N THR A 61 -15.50 -5.03 6.09
CA THR A 61 -14.36 -4.15 5.92
C THR A 61 -13.67 -3.91 7.25
N VAL A 62 -12.38 -3.61 7.17
CA VAL A 62 -11.46 -3.46 8.29
C VAL A 62 -10.64 -2.20 8.11
N LEU A 63 -10.56 -1.40 9.18
CA LEU A 63 -9.65 -0.27 9.26
C LEU A 63 -8.79 -0.40 10.53
N LEU A 64 -7.49 -0.44 10.33
CA LEU A 64 -6.50 -0.52 11.40
C LEU A 64 -5.91 0.88 11.66
N THR A 65 -5.97 1.35 12.91
CA THR A 65 -5.27 2.56 13.38
C THR A 65 -4.37 2.22 14.57
N PRO A 66 -3.46 3.13 14.97
CA PRO A 66 -2.62 2.92 16.16
C PRO A 66 -3.43 2.71 17.46
N GLU A 67 -4.65 3.25 17.52
CA GLU A 67 -5.51 3.23 18.72
C GLU A 67 -6.52 2.07 18.74
N ALA A 68 -7.07 1.70 17.57
CA ALA A 68 -8.15 0.73 17.49
C ALA A 68 -8.17 -0.06 16.17
N LEU A 69 -8.79 -1.24 16.24
CA LEU A 69 -9.27 -1.99 15.09
C LEU A 69 -10.75 -1.67 14.91
N TYR A 70 -11.11 -1.03 13.79
CA TYR A 70 -12.49 -0.78 13.41
C TYR A 70 -12.94 -1.85 12.40
N THR A 71 -14.07 -2.49 12.66
CA THR A 71 -14.64 -3.53 11.78
C THR A 71 -16.13 -3.33 11.58
N ALA A 72 -16.56 -3.41 10.33
CA ALA A 72 -17.96 -3.43 9.97
C ALA A 72 -18.42 -4.88 9.75
N HIS A 73 -19.61 -5.20 10.23
CA HIS A 73 -20.20 -6.53 10.12
C HIS A 73 -21.65 -6.41 9.65
N PRO A 74 -22.20 -7.39 8.93
CA PRO A 74 -23.63 -7.43 8.67
C PRO A 74 -24.39 -7.50 10.00
N ALA A 75 -25.42 -6.68 10.15
CA ALA A 75 -26.34 -6.76 11.28
C ALA A 75 -27.34 -7.92 11.09
N ALA A 76 -28.18 -8.17 12.10
CA ALA A 76 -29.23 -9.19 12.01
C ALA A 76 -30.44 -8.73 11.17
N ASP A 77 -30.61 -7.41 11.07
CA ASP A 77 -31.57 -6.67 10.25
C ASP A 77 -30.87 -6.01 9.05
N GLU A 78 -31.60 -5.18 8.32
CA GLU A 78 -31.09 -4.39 7.18
C GLU A 78 -30.20 -3.25 7.70
N GLY A 79 -28.95 -3.58 8.06
CA GLY A 79 -27.99 -2.61 8.56
C GLY A 79 -26.59 -3.17 8.78
N THR A 80 -25.74 -2.35 9.39
CA THR A 80 -24.33 -2.64 9.63
C THR A 80 -23.95 -2.41 11.09
N ASP A 81 -23.38 -3.43 11.73
CA ASP A 81 -22.73 -3.29 13.04
C ASP A 81 -21.29 -2.81 12.86
N LEU A 82 -21.00 -1.59 13.31
CA LEU A 82 -19.64 -1.07 13.37
C LEU A 82 -19.07 -1.21 14.78
N VAL A 83 -17.90 -1.84 14.89
CA VAL A 83 -17.26 -2.15 16.16
C VAL A 83 -15.87 -1.52 16.20
N ALA A 84 -15.56 -0.82 17.28
CA ALA A 84 -14.20 -0.37 17.59
C ALA A 84 -13.62 -1.23 18.73
N ARG A 85 -12.48 -1.87 18.47
CA ARG A 85 -11.75 -2.67 19.46
C ARG A 85 -10.45 -1.96 19.84
N PRO A 86 -10.21 -1.69 21.13
CA PRO A 86 -9.03 -0.94 21.55
C PRO A 86 -7.77 -1.79 21.39
N LEU A 87 -6.70 -1.18 20.87
CA LEU A 87 -5.38 -1.82 20.72
C LEU A 87 -4.37 -1.36 21.78
N ARG A 88 -4.75 -0.36 22.58
CA ARG A 88 -4.00 0.20 23.71
C ARG A 88 -4.95 0.52 24.87
N PRO A 89 -4.49 0.53 26.13
CA PRO A 89 -5.32 0.93 27.27
C PRO A 89 -5.92 2.33 27.07
N GLY A 90 -7.23 2.47 27.30
CA GLY A 90 -7.96 3.73 27.09
C GLY A 90 -8.29 4.05 25.62
N GLY A 91 -7.97 3.14 24.68
CA GLY A 91 -8.37 3.29 23.28
C GLY A 91 -9.89 3.15 23.06
N PRO A 92 -10.38 3.48 21.85
CA PRO A 92 -11.79 3.37 21.49
C PRO A 92 -12.36 1.96 21.70
N ALA A 93 -13.48 1.87 22.42
CA ALA A 93 -14.17 0.63 22.73
C ALA A 93 -15.69 0.85 22.68
N TRP A 94 -16.30 0.58 21.54
CA TRP A 94 -17.73 0.81 21.32
C TRP A 94 -18.25 -0.09 20.20
N GLN A 95 -19.57 -0.23 20.14
CA GLN A 95 -20.30 -0.83 19.04
C GLN A 95 -21.51 0.05 18.75
N VAL A 96 -21.75 0.35 17.47
CA VAL A 96 -22.92 1.07 17.00
C VAL A 96 -23.56 0.34 15.84
N HIS A 97 -24.87 0.47 15.74
CA HIS A 97 -25.66 -0.07 14.65
C HIS A 97 -26.00 1.09 13.70
N LEU A 98 -25.62 0.96 12.44
CA LEU A 98 -25.85 1.95 11.39
C LEU A 98 -26.89 1.42 10.41
N GLN A 99 -27.75 2.31 9.94
CA GLN A 99 -28.71 2.04 8.87
C GLN A 99 -28.03 2.08 7.49
N LEU A 100 -26.77 1.62 7.43
CA LEU A 100 -26.02 1.43 6.21
C LEU A 100 -26.28 0.03 5.67
N ILE A 101 -26.74 -0.07 4.43
CA ILE A 101 -26.98 -1.38 3.82
C ILE A 101 -25.62 -2.07 3.61
N PRO A 102 -25.40 -3.27 4.18
CA PRO A 102 -24.12 -3.95 4.05
C PRO A 102 -23.90 -4.39 2.60
N GLY A 103 -22.94 -3.75 1.92
CA GLY A 103 -22.51 -4.05 0.55
C GLY A 103 -21.02 -4.37 0.45
N ALA A 104 -20.59 -4.84 -0.72
CA ALA A 104 -19.17 -5.08 -1.01
C ALA A 104 -18.34 -3.79 -1.00
N ASP A 105 -18.99 -2.65 -1.25
CA ASP A 105 -18.35 -1.34 -1.42
C ASP A 105 -18.29 -0.50 -0.15
N LEU A 106 -18.72 -1.07 1.00
CA LEU A 106 -18.60 -0.40 2.28
C LEU A 106 -17.13 -0.16 2.63
N ARG A 107 -16.75 1.11 2.79
CA ARG A 107 -15.39 1.54 3.13
C ARG A 107 -15.36 2.23 4.48
N LEU A 108 -14.33 1.93 5.25
CA LEU A 108 -14.00 2.64 6.49
C LEU A 108 -12.74 3.47 6.28
N THR A 109 -12.83 4.77 6.52
CA THR A 109 -11.70 5.70 6.38
C THR A 109 -11.53 6.53 7.64
N ARG A 110 -10.30 6.67 8.12
CA ARG A 110 -9.95 7.63 9.17
C ARG A 110 -9.45 8.92 8.53
N SER A 111 -10.13 10.03 8.76
CA SER A 111 -9.67 11.35 8.33
C SER A 111 -9.72 12.35 9.48
N GLY A 112 -8.57 12.94 9.82
CA GLY A 112 -8.46 14.00 10.83
C GLY A 112 -9.07 13.61 12.19
N ALA A 113 -10.26 14.12 12.51
CA ALA A 113 -10.98 13.86 13.76
C ALA A 113 -12.23 12.97 13.63
N VAL A 114 -12.50 12.43 12.44
CA VAL A 114 -13.67 11.58 12.16
C VAL A 114 -13.31 10.19 11.62
N LEU A 115 -14.14 9.22 11.96
CA LEU A 115 -14.22 7.94 11.28
C LEU A 115 -15.37 8.01 10.29
N VAL A 116 -15.14 7.65 9.04
CA VAL A 116 -16.15 7.72 7.99
C VAL A 116 -16.48 6.30 7.54
N ALA A 117 -17.76 5.95 7.58
CA ALA A 117 -18.31 4.78 6.93
C ALA A 117 -19.08 5.25 5.70
N THR A 118 -18.79 4.67 4.54
CA THR A 118 -19.36 5.12 3.28
C THR A 118 -19.61 3.94 2.36
N ASP A 119 -20.70 4.02 1.61
CA ASP A 119 -20.96 3.18 0.43
C ASP A 119 -21.20 4.08 -0.80
N GLU A 120 -21.74 3.52 -1.87
CA GLU A 120 -22.02 4.24 -3.13
C GLU A 120 -23.08 5.33 -3.00
N THR A 121 -23.91 5.27 -1.96
CA THR A 121 -25.12 6.07 -1.82
C THR A 121 -25.09 7.02 -0.64
N GLU A 122 -24.32 6.69 0.39
CA GLU A 122 -24.36 7.42 1.64
C GLU A 122 -23.02 7.45 2.37
N LEU A 123 -22.92 8.47 3.22
CA LEU A 123 -21.79 8.72 4.10
C LEU A 123 -22.30 8.92 5.52
N VAL A 124 -21.68 8.24 6.48
CA VAL A 124 -21.86 8.47 7.91
C VAL A 124 -20.52 8.83 8.54
N ALA A 125 -20.45 10.02 9.11
CA ALA A 125 -19.28 10.51 9.84
C ALA A 125 -19.49 10.34 11.35
N LEU A 126 -18.55 9.67 11.99
CA LEU A 126 -18.61 9.25 13.38
C LEU A 126 -17.46 9.86 14.18
N ASP A 127 -17.71 10.09 15.45
CA ASP A 127 -16.66 10.32 16.42
C ASP A 127 -15.87 9.01 16.65
N PRO A 128 -14.57 8.97 16.35
CA PRO A 128 -13.79 7.73 16.40
C PRO A 128 -13.60 7.18 17.82
N ALA A 129 -13.73 8.03 18.85
CA ALA A 129 -13.53 7.64 20.25
C ALA A 129 -14.80 7.05 20.87
N THR A 130 -15.98 7.50 20.42
CA THR A 130 -17.27 7.15 21.03
C THR A 130 -18.23 6.40 20.11
N GLY A 131 -17.97 6.40 18.80
CA GLY A 131 -18.86 5.83 17.79
C GLY A 131 -20.11 6.66 17.51
N LYS A 132 -20.27 7.82 18.17
CA LYS A 132 -21.45 8.67 17.97
C LYS A 132 -21.43 9.29 16.57
N GLU A 133 -22.55 9.19 15.87
CA GLU A 133 -22.76 9.94 14.64
C GLU A 133 -22.63 11.43 14.90
N ARG A 134 -21.84 12.08 14.04
CA ARG A 134 -21.69 13.54 14.01
C ARG A 134 -22.59 14.14 12.95
N TRP A 135 -22.61 13.51 11.77
CA TRP A 135 -23.47 13.87 10.65
C TRP A 135 -23.50 12.74 9.64
N SER A 136 -24.50 12.77 8.77
CA SER A 136 -24.69 11.83 7.66
C SER A 136 -25.18 12.57 6.42
N ALA A 137 -24.98 11.97 5.25
CA ALA A 137 -25.51 12.44 3.98
C ALA A 137 -25.94 11.26 3.12
N ALA A 138 -27.19 11.29 2.65
CA ALA A 138 -27.74 10.35 1.67
C ALA A 138 -27.46 10.85 0.26
N SER A 139 -26.18 10.94 -0.10
CA SER A 139 -25.73 11.31 -1.44
C SER A 139 -24.41 10.61 -1.74
N PRO A 140 -24.18 10.14 -2.98
CA PRO A 140 -22.91 9.57 -3.40
C PRO A 140 -21.72 10.44 -3.00
N PRO A 141 -20.83 9.96 -2.12
CA PRO A 141 -19.73 10.74 -1.59
C PRO A 141 -18.41 10.44 -2.33
N THR A 142 -17.63 11.47 -2.61
CA THR A 142 -16.18 11.33 -2.90
C THR A 142 -15.38 11.91 -1.74
N LEU A 143 -14.56 11.07 -1.09
CA LEU A 143 -13.68 11.51 -0.01
C LEU A 143 -12.41 12.18 -0.56
N LEU A 144 -12.18 13.43 -0.16
CA LEU A 144 -11.11 14.29 -0.67
C LEU A 144 -10.24 14.80 0.50
N GLY A 145 -9.61 13.87 1.23
CA GLY A 145 -8.82 14.20 2.41
C GLY A 145 -9.71 14.62 3.60
N ASP A 146 -9.66 15.90 3.97
CA ASP A 146 -10.47 16.50 5.05
C ASP A 146 -11.82 17.03 4.55
N ARG A 147 -12.19 16.75 3.30
CA ARG A 147 -13.44 17.17 2.66
C ARG A 147 -14.20 15.99 2.08
N ALA A 148 -15.49 16.18 1.89
CA ALA A 148 -16.34 15.31 1.08
C ALA A 148 -16.94 16.12 -0.07
N LEU A 149 -16.91 15.55 -1.27
CA LEU A 149 -17.78 16.00 -2.35
C LEU A 149 -19.06 15.16 -2.30
N LEU A 150 -20.21 15.82 -2.20
CA LEU A 150 -21.52 15.18 -2.24
C LEU A 150 -22.15 15.55 -3.58
N SER A 151 -22.44 14.55 -4.39
CA SER A 151 -23.07 14.73 -5.70
C SER A 151 -24.52 14.29 -5.60
N ASP A 152 -25.43 15.20 -5.93
CA ASP A 152 -26.87 15.02 -5.86
C ASP A 152 -27.46 15.12 -7.26
N TRP A 153 -28.31 14.17 -7.60
CA TRP A 153 -28.82 13.93 -8.94
C TRP A 153 -30.36 13.91 -8.89
N ASP A 154 -30.95 15.08 -8.66
CA ASP A 154 -32.39 15.26 -8.73
C ASP A 154 -32.71 16.01 -10.04
N ASP A 155 -33.58 15.41 -10.87
CA ASP A 155 -34.10 15.84 -12.17
C ASP A 155 -33.38 17.02 -12.90
N ASP A 156 -32.72 16.68 -14.01
CA ASP A 156 -32.12 17.52 -15.06
C ASP A 156 -30.82 18.29 -14.76
N VAL A 157 -30.49 18.65 -13.51
CA VAL A 157 -29.23 19.37 -13.19
C VAL A 157 -28.58 18.86 -11.91
N GLY A 158 -27.47 18.14 -12.03
CA GLY A 158 -26.66 17.70 -10.89
C GLY A 158 -26.19 18.86 -10.02
N VAL A 159 -26.22 18.68 -8.69
CA VAL A 159 -25.70 19.64 -7.72
C VAL A 159 -24.51 19.03 -6.98
N MET A 160 -23.36 19.68 -7.13
CA MET A 160 -22.14 19.34 -6.42
C MET A 160 -22.01 20.19 -5.15
N ARG A 161 -21.82 19.56 -4.00
CA ARG A 161 -21.61 20.23 -2.70
C ARG A 161 -20.29 19.80 -2.09
N LEU A 162 -19.39 20.74 -1.82
CA LEU A 162 -18.17 20.45 -1.08
C LEU A 162 -18.40 20.72 0.40
N ALA A 163 -18.20 19.69 1.23
CA ALA A 163 -18.40 19.74 2.68
C ALA A 163 -17.08 19.58 3.43
N ASP A 164 -16.99 20.23 4.59
CA ASP A 164 -16.00 19.88 5.62
C ASP A 164 -16.33 18.49 6.17
N LEU A 165 -15.39 17.54 6.07
CA LEU A 165 -15.65 16.15 6.45
C LEU A 165 -15.82 15.99 7.97
N ALA A 166 -15.17 16.84 8.76
CA ALA A 166 -15.21 16.73 10.22
C ALA A 166 -16.53 17.22 10.82
N THR A 167 -17.15 18.23 10.20
CA THR A 167 -18.36 18.88 10.73
C THR A 167 -19.61 18.73 9.85
N GLY A 168 -19.47 18.26 8.60
CA GLY A 168 -20.58 18.19 7.64
C GLY A 168 -21.02 19.55 7.11
N ARG A 169 -20.25 20.61 7.38
CA ARG A 169 -20.61 21.97 6.96
C ARG A 169 -20.36 22.11 5.47
N ILE A 170 -21.40 22.43 4.71
CA ILE A 170 -21.27 22.77 3.29
C ILE A 170 -20.45 24.06 3.18
N LEU A 171 -19.30 23.95 2.50
CA LEU A 171 -18.41 25.08 2.20
C LEU A 171 -18.96 25.89 1.03
N TRP A 172 -19.44 25.19 0.00
CA TRP A 172 -20.13 25.78 -1.15
C TRP A 172 -20.92 24.71 -1.91
N SER A 173 -21.86 25.17 -2.76
CA SER A 173 -22.64 24.33 -3.68
C SER A 173 -22.64 24.93 -5.08
N ARG A 174 -22.60 24.08 -6.13
CA ARG A 174 -22.65 24.50 -7.53
C ARG A 174 -23.53 23.58 -8.38
N PRO A 175 -24.25 24.12 -9.37
CA PRO A 175 -24.88 23.31 -10.41
C PRO A 175 -23.76 22.73 -11.29
N ALA A 176 -23.46 21.46 -11.10
CA ALA A 176 -22.44 20.72 -11.81
C ALA A 176 -22.62 19.24 -11.56
N GLU A 177 -22.37 18.46 -12.59
CA GLU A 177 -22.24 17.01 -12.54
C GLU A 177 -20.75 16.67 -12.49
N ALA A 178 -20.40 15.72 -11.62
CA ALA A 178 -19.06 15.18 -11.51
C ALA A 178 -19.17 13.68 -11.26
N THR A 179 -18.65 12.90 -12.20
CA THR A 179 -18.45 11.46 -12.03
C THR A 179 -17.11 11.18 -11.36
N GLY A 180 -16.14 12.08 -11.53
CA GLY A 180 -14.83 12.02 -10.88
C GLY A 180 -14.46 13.33 -10.23
N ALA A 181 -13.78 13.26 -9.07
CA ALA A 181 -13.29 14.45 -8.39
C ALA A 181 -11.98 14.21 -7.66
N MET A 182 -11.13 15.23 -7.66
CA MET A 182 -9.83 15.21 -6.99
C MET A 182 -9.50 16.57 -6.41
N LEU A 183 -8.94 16.59 -5.21
CA LEU A 183 -8.43 17.80 -4.57
C LEU A 183 -6.90 17.83 -4.68
N ASP A 184 -6.32 18.97 -5.08
CA ASP A 184 -4.86 19.09 -5.09
C ASP A 184 -4.29 18.95 -3.67
N PRO A 185 -3.04 18.50 -3.49
CA PRO A 185 -2.47 18.29 -2.17
C PRO A 185 -2.45 19.54 -1.27
N ALA A 186 -2.50 20.74 -1.86
CA ALA A 186 -2.56 22.00 -1.12
C ALA A 186 -4.00 22.44 -0.79
N GLY A 187 -5.03 21.70 -1.21
CA GLY A 187 -6.44 22.00 -0.91
C GLY A 187 -6.98 23.28 -1.54
N ARG A 188 -6.35 23.73 -2.64
CA ARG A 188 -6.64 24.97 -3.38
C ARG A 188 -7.56 24.74 -4.57
N TYR A 189 -7.41 23.61 -5.27
CA TYR A 189 -8.08 23.31 -6.52
C TYR A 189 -8.80 21.98 -6.44
N LEU A 190 -10.08 22.00 -6.82
CA LEU A 190 -10.86 20.80 -7.06
C LEU A 190 -10.92 20.58 -8.57
N LEU A 191 -10.38 19.47 -9.06
CA LEU A 191 -10.59 18.98 -10.42
C LEU A 191 -11.82 18.09 -10.42
N THR A 192 -12.73 18.31 -11.36
CA THR A 192 -13.86 17.41 -11.62
C THR A 192 -13.83 16.94 -13.06
N LEU A 193 -14.30 15.72 -13.28
CA LEU A 193 -14.54 15.12 -14.58
C LEU A 193 -16.02 14.76 -14.68
N ASP A 194 -16.63 15.01 -15.83
CA ASP A 194 -17.96 14.51 -16.15
C ASP A 194 -17.89 13.30 -17.10
N GLY A 195 -19.01 12.57 -17.21
CA GLY A 195 -19.11 11.38 -18.08
C GLY A 195 -19.04 11.70 -19.58
N LEU A 196 -19.01 12.98 -19.97
CA LEU A 196 -18.86 13.42 -21.36
C LEU A 196 -17.42 13.80 -21.71
N GLY A 197 -16.48 13.65 -20.79
CA GLY A 197 -15.07 13.96 -21.03
C GLY A 197 -14.70 15.42 -20.79
N SER A 198 -15.49 16.18 -20.02
CA SER A 198 -15.16 17.56 -19.64
C SER A 198 -14.43 17.59 -18.31
N ALA A 199 -13.24 18.20 -18.31
CA ALA A 199 -12.52 18.55 -17.10
C ALA A 199 -12.84 19.97 -16.67
N GLN A 200 -13.15 20.18 -15.40
CA GLN A 200 -13.35 21.50 -14.81
C GLN A 200 -12.49 21.67 -13.55
N VAL A 201 -11.92 22.85 -13.36
CA VAL A 201 -11.19 23.21 -12.15
C VAL A 201 -11.95 24.27 -11.41
N TRP A 202 -12.15 24.03 -10.12
CA TRP A 202 -12.84 24.91 -9.20
C TRP A 202 -11.87 25.38 -8.11
N SER A 203 -12.05 26.62 -7.67
CA SER A 203 -11.45 27.08 -6.42
C SER A 203 -12.07 26.30 -5.27
N ALA A 204 -11.26 25.54 -4.55
CA ALA A 204 -11.74 24.72 -3.45
C ALA A 204 -12.24 25.58 -2.26
N ALA A 205 -11.81 26.84 -2.19
CA ALA A 205 -12.19 27.76 -1.11
C ALA A 205 -13.63 28.30 -1.25
N ASP A 206 -14.08 28.60 -2.46
CA ASP A 206 -15.33 29.33 -2.73
C ASP A 206 -16.18 28.73 -3.86
N GLY A 207 -15.73 27.65 -4.50
CA GLY A 207 -16.43 26.97 -5.59
C GLY A 207 -16.46 27.77 -6.89
N ARG A 208 -15.63 28.79 -7.06
CA ARG A 208 -15.58 29.56 -8.32
C ARG A 208 -14.91 28.74 -9.42
N PRO A 209 -15.49 28.62 -10.63
CA PRO A 209 -14.82 27.95 -11.75
C PRO A 209 -13.58 28.76 -12.17
N LEU A 210 -12.48 28.06 -12.42
CA LEU A 210 -11.18 28.63 -12.77
C LEU A 210 -10.74 28.27 -14.19
N GLY A 211 -11.16 27.11 -14.68
CA GLY A 211 -10.85 26.63 -16.02
C GLY A 211 -11.71 25.44 -16.38
N SER A 212 -11.94 25.25 -17.68
CA SER A 212 -12.61 24.08 -18.22
C SER A 212 -11.96 23.67 -19.53
N ARG A 213 -12.02 22.37 -19.83
CA ARG A 213 -11.50 21.80 -21.07
C ARG A 213 -12.22 20.50 -21.38
N VAL A 214 -12.68 20.35 -22.62
CA VAL A 214 -13.03 19.04 -23.17
C VAL A 214 -11.72 18.29 -23.42
N VAL A 215 -11.57 17.16 -22.75
CA VAL A 215 -10.51 16.20 -23.00
C VAL A 215 -11.14 15.21 -23.97
N ASP A 216 -10.80 15.29 -25.26
CA ASP A 216 -11.32 14.44 -26.36
C ASP A 216 -10.88 12.97 -26.21
N GLU A 217 -11.19 12.39 -25.05
CA GLU A 217 -10.78 11.07 -24.61
C GLU A 217 -12.03 10.42 -24.01
N ALA A 218 -12.31 9.18 -24.39
CA ALA A 218 -13.36 8.39 -23.74
C ALA A 218 -12.89 8.11 -22.31
N ILE A 219 -13.30 8.98 -21.39
CA ILE A 219 -13.18 8.76 -19.96
C ILE A 219 -14.25 7.72 -19.63
N ASP A 220 -13.86 6.63 -18.99
CA ASP A 220 -14.85 5.70 -18.42
C ASP A 220 -15.64 6.48 -17.37
N PRO A 221 -16.96 6.72 -17.57
CA PRO A 221 -17.74 7.50 -16.63
C PRO A 221 -17.81 6.84 -15.25
N ASP A 222 -17.62 5.52 -15.17
CA ASP A 222 -17.67 4.75 -13.93
C ASP A 222 -16.33 4.78 -13.17
N ASP A 223 -15.21 5.05 -13.87
CA ASP A 223 -13.87 5.14 -13.26
C ASP A 223 -12.99 6.20 -13.97
N PRO A 224 -13.25 7.50 -13.73
CA PRO A 224 -12.51 8.57 -14.37
C PRO A 224 -11.08 8.68 -13.81
N LEU A 225 -10.12 8.19 -14.59
CA LEU A 225 -8.71 8.16 -14.21
C LEU A 225 -8.02 9.50 -14.46
N ALA A 226 -7.93 10.32 -13.42
CA ALA A 226 -7.05 11.48 -13.39
C ALA A 226 -6.12 11.47 -12.18
N VAL A 227 -5.05 12.25 -12.26
CA VAL A 227 -4.08 12.44 -11.18
C VAL A 227 -3.69 13.90 -11.07
N LEU A 228 -3.70 14.43 -9.85
CA LEU A 228 -3.17 15.76 -9.56
C LEU A 228 -1.75 15.64 -9.01
N ALA A 229 -0.80 16.28 -9.68
CA ALA A 229 0.60 16.21 -9.32
C ALA A 229 1.32 17.54 -9.60
N GLY A 230 1.71 18.21 -8.53
CA GLY A 230 2.30 19.54 -8.60
C GLY A 230 1.30 20.59 -9.11
N ASP A 231 1.65 21.27 -10.19
CA ASP A 231 0.81 22.26 -10.88
C ASP A 231 0.11 21.68 -12.12
N GLN A 232 0.05 20.35 -12.25
CA GLN A 232 -0.53 19.67 -13.41
C GLN A 232 -1.61 18.66 -12.99
N ALA A 233 -2.60 18.53 -13.86
CA ALA A 233 -3.55 17.44 -13.91
C ALA A 233 -3.18 16.50 -15.06
N TYR A 234 -3.16 15.20 -14.80
CA TYR A 234 -2.95 14.16 -15.81
C TYR A 234 -4.26 13.42 -15.99
N VAL A 235 -4.83 13.49 -17.19
CA VAL A 235 -6.02 12.74 -17.58
C VAL A 235 -5.56 11.52 -18.36
N LEU A 236 -6.02 10.34 -17.96
CA LEU A 236 -5.61 9.06 -18.52
C LEU A 236 -6.73 8.51 -19.40
N GLY A 237 -6.67 8.81 -20.70
CA GLY A 237 -7.53 8.20 -21.70
C GLY A 237 -7.06 6.79 -22.09
N PRO A 238 -7.89 6.00 -22.81
CA PRO A 238 -7.59 4.61 -23.14
C PRO A 238 -6.29 4.40 -23.93
N THR A 239 -5.86 5.43 -24.67
CA THR A 239 -4.65 5.40 -25.50
C THR A 239 -3.80 6.65 -25.43
N THR A 240 -4.18 7.63 -24.60
CA THR A 240 -3.50 8.93 -24.51
C THR A 240 -3.37 9.32 -23.05
N ILE A 241 -2.23 9.89 -22.70
CA ILE A 241 -2.04 10.57 -21.42
C ILE A 241 -1.97 12.06 -21.73
N THR A 242 -2.88 12.85 -21.15
CA THR A 242 -2.97 14.28 -21.38
C THR A 242 -2.60 15.05 -20.12
N ALA A 243 -1.56 15.87 -20.19
CA ALA A 243 -1.13 16.73 -19.11
C ALA A 243 -1.65 18.16 -19.31
N LEU A 244 -2.37 18.67 -18.32
CA LEU A 244 -3.01 19.97 -18.29
C LEU A 244 -2.42 20.80 -17.15
N ARG A 245 -2.11 22.07 -17.39
CA ARG A 245 -1.65 22.99 -16.34
C ARG A 245 -2.83 23.50 -15.52
N LEU A 246 -2.64 23.56 -14.20
CA LEU A 246 -3.59 24.18 -13.31
C LEU A 246 -3.34 25.69 -13.20
N PRO A 247 -4.38 26.49 -12.93
CA PRO A 247 -5.79 26.09 -12.85
C PRO A 247 -6.55 26.21 -14.18
N ASP A 248 -5.92 26.72 -15.24
CA ASP A 248 -6.61 27.09 -16.50
C ASP A 248 -6.78 25.94 -17.50
N LEU A 249 -6.32 24.73 -17.15
CA LEU A 249 -6.35 23.52 -17.97
C LEU A 249 -5.73 23.69 -19.36
N LYS A 250 -4.72 24.57 -19.48
CA LYS A 250 -3.95 24.66 -20.73
C LYS A 250 -3.13 23.39 -20.94
N LEU A 251 -3.21 22.83 -22.15
CA LEU A 251 -2.39 21.70 -22.55
C LEU A 251 -0.91 22.00 -22.31
N ALA A 252 -0.25 21.13 -21.55
CA ALA A 252 1.19 21.07 -21.45
C ALA A 252 1.76 20.17 -22.54
N TRP A 253 1.26 18.93 -22.57
CA TRP A 253 1.60 17.91 -23.56
C TRP A 253 0.52 16.83 -23.59
N ALA A 254 0.47 16.07 -24.68
CA ALA A 254 -0.32 14.85 -24.79
C ALA A 254 0.57 13.77 -25.41
N GLN A 255 0.57 12.58 -24.81
CA GLN A 255 1.42 11.47 -25.23
C GLN A 255 0.57 10.29 -25.70
N PRO A 256 0.36 10.14 -27.03
CA PRO A 256 -0.40 9.03 -27.56
C PRO A 256 0.40 7.72 -27.52
N SER A 257 -0.31 6.61 -27.31
CA SER A 257 0.15 5.23 -27.52
C SER A 257 1.35 4.75 -26.69
N SER A 258 1.74 5.50 -25.66
CA SER A 258 2.87 5.12 -24.78
C SER A 258 2.48 4.12 -23.68
N VAL A 259 1.24 4.19 -23.21
CA VAL A 259 0.62 3.22 -22.30
C VAL A 259 -0.72 2.81 -22.91
N LEU A 260 -0.92 1.50 -23.06
CA LEU A 260 -2.20 0.95 -23.50
C LEU A 260 -3.07 0.75 -22.27
N MET A 261 -4.29 1.31 -22.30
CA MET A 261 -5.28 1.19 -21.22
C MET A 261 -4.64 1.51 -19.86
N PRO A 262 -4.22 2.77 -19.65
CA PRO A 262 -3.73 3.18 -18.33
C PRO A 262 -4.83 2.93 -17.30
N ARG A 263 -4.43 2.39 -16.14
CA ARG A 263 -5.34 2.06 -15.02
C ARG A 263 -5.05 2.85 -13.76
N ASP A 264 -3.84 3.38 -13.66
CA ASP A 264 -3.41 4.17 -12.50
C ASP A 264 -2.20 5.03 -12.89
N ALA A 265 -2.00 6.13 -12.17
CA ALA A 265 -0.77 6.90 -12.22
C ALA A 265 -0.42 7.50 -10.85
N VAL A 266 0.87 7.60 -10.58
CA VAL A 266 1.37 8.15 -9.33
C VAL A 266 2.70 8.86 -9.56
N LEU A 267 3.01 9.84 -8.72
CA LEU A 267 4.36 10.38 -8.67
C LEU A 267 5.30 9.37 -8.02
N CYS A 268 6.31 8.93 -8.77
CA CYS A 268 7.35 8.03 -8.32
C CYS A 268 8.67 8.79 -8.27
N GLY A 269 8.89 9.50 -7.16
CA GLY A 269 9.99 10.46 -7.02
C GLY A 269 9.75 11.70 -7.88
N ALA A 270 10.64 11.95 -8.85
CA ALA A 270 10.54 13.11 -9.75
C ALA A 270 9.80 12.80 -11.07
N LEU A 271 9.32 11.56 -11.24
CA LEU A 271 8.68 11.08 -12.46
C LEU A 271 7.19 10.80 -12.22
N LEU A 272 6.43 10.80 -13.31
CA LEU A 272 5.06 10.28 -13.34
C LEU A 272 5.12 8.82 -13.77
N CYS A 273 4.79 7.90 -12.88
CA CYS A 273 4.67 6.48 -13.16
C CYS A 273 3.24 6.14 -13.54
N VAL A 274 3.04 5.58 -14.72
CA VAL A 274 1.71 5.19 -15.22
C VAL A 274 1.68 3.68 -15.43
N LEU A 275 0.70 3.03 -14.81
CA LEU A 275 0.42 1.61 -14.94
C LEU A 275 -0.58 1.39 -16.07
N GLY A 276 -0.31 0.44 -16.95
CA GLY A 276 -1.27 -0.03 -17.95
C GLY A 276 -1.12 -1.50 -18.25
N GLU A 277 -1.77 -1.94 -19.33
CA GLU A 277 -1.86 -3.36 -19.72
C GLU A 277 -0.49 -4.03 -19.93
N ARG A 278 0.52 -3.29 -20.41
CA ARG A 278 1.86 -3.82 -20.68
C ARG A 278 2.83 -3.71 -19.50
N GLY A 279 2.41 -3.05 -18.43
CA GLY A 279 3.18 -2.83 -17.22
C GLY A 279 3.35 -1.35 -16.90
N LEU A 280 4.49 -1.02 -16.27
CA LEU A 280 4.77 0.31 -15.73
C LEU A 280 5.64 1.12 -16.69
N THR A 281 5.25 2.36 -16.96
CA THR A 281 6.04 3.33 -17.75
C THR A 281 6.21 4.62 -16.97
N ALA A 282 7.43 5.14 -16.90
CA ALA A 282 7.70 6.42 -16.25
C ALA A 282 7.94 7.53 -17.26
N PHE A 283 7.35 8.69 -16.97
CA PHE A 283 7.37 9.88 -17.79
C PHE A 283 8.03 11.04 -17.05
N ASP A 284 8.70 11.90 -17.81
CA ASP A 284 9.00 13.25 -17.36
C ASP A 284 7.70 14.05 -17.24
N PRO A 285 7.31 14.51 -16.04
CA PRO A 285 6.03 15.18 -15.82
C PRO A 285 5.88 16.48 -16.64
N ARG A 286 6.98 17.16 -16.94
CA ARG A 286 6.97 18.45 -17.64
C ARG A 286 6.85 18.31 -19.14
N THR A 287 7.44 17.26 -19.71
CA THR A 287 7.59 17.12 -21.17
C THR A 287 6.81 15.95 -21.76
N GLY A 288 6.36 14.99 -20.95
CA GLY A 288 5.74 13.75 -21.42
C GLY A 288 6.72 12.76 -22.04
N ALA A 289 8.03 13.03 -21.97
CA ALA A 289 9.04 12.13 -22.49
C ALA A 289 9.10 10.85 -21.63
N VAL A 290 9.01 9.69 -22.27
CA VAL A 290 9.26 8.40 -21.60
C VAL A 290 10.71 8.37 -21.12
N ARG A 291 10.90 8.12 -19.83
CA ARG A 291 12.23 7.95 -19.22
C ARG A 291 12.66 6.50 -19.21
N TRP A 292 11.74 5.61 -18.86
CA TRP A 292 11.95 4.17 -18.90
C TRP A 292 10.60 3.44 -18.94
N THR A 293 10.65 2.18 -19.35
CA THR A 293 9.51 1.25 -19.33
C THR A 293 9.96 -0.03 -18.67
N ALA A 294 9.13 -0.56 -17.77
CA ALA A 294 9.38 -1.77 -17.01
C ALA A 294 8.24 -2.77 -17.31
N PRO A 295 8.32 -3.52 -18.43
CA PRO A 295 7.25 -4.41 -18.86
C PRO A 295 7.07 -5.58 -17.89
N GLY A 296 5.83 -6.01 -17.70
CA GLY A 296 5.48 -7.14 -16.83
C GLY A 296 5.34 -6.80 -15.33
N TRP A 297 5.52 -5.54 -14.95
CA TRP A 297 5.17 -5.00 -13.63
C TRP A 297 3.83 -4.29 -13.71
N HIS A 298 2.81 -4.84 -13.07
CA HIS A 298 1.40 -4.42 -13.23
C HIS A 298 0.82 -3.75 -11.99
N ASP A 299 1.65 -3.52 -10.98
CA ASP A 299 1.30 -2.84 -9.74
C ASP A 299 2.55 -2.11 -9.22
N TYR A 300 2.34 -1.01 -8.52
CA TYR A 300 3.39 -0.18 -7.95
C TYR A 300 2.93 0.46 -6.64
N ALA A 301 3.71 0.29 -5.59
CA ALA A 301 3.53 0.99 -4.32
C ALA A 301 4.90 1.22 -3.65
N ASP A 302 5.20 2.48 -3.30
CA ASP A 302 6.39 2.87 -2.53
C ASP A 302 7.72 2.29 -3.01
N GLY A 303 7.95 2.28 -4.33
CA GLY A 303 9.16 1.75 -4.95
C GLY A 303 9.17 0.24 -5.18
N VAL A 304 8.12 -0.46 -4.75
CA VAL A 304 7.92 -1.89 -5.00
C VAL A 304 6.99 -2.09 -6.18
N VAL A 305 7.36 -3.03 -7.05
CA VAL A 305 6.55 -3.45 -8.18
C VAL A 305 6.11 -4.90 -8.02
N ARG A 306 4.90 -5.22 -8.49
CA ARG A 306 4.33 -6.58 -8.51
C ARG A 306 4.05 -7.01 -9.95
N SER A 307 4.39 -8.25 -10.28
CA SER A 307 4.00 -8.88 -11.55
C SER A 307 2.64 -9.59 -11.41
N LEU A 308 2.01 -9.93 -12.53
CA LEU A 308 0.76 -10.71 -12.52
C LEU A 308 0.90 -12.08 -11.85
N ASP A 309 2.10 -12.68 -11.89
CA ASP A 309 2.39 -13.95 -11.21
C ASP A 309 2.78 -13.78 -9.73
N GLY A 310 2.57 -12.60 -9.16
CA GLY A 310 2.74 -12.30 -7.74
C GLY A 310 4.20 -12.13 -7.30
N ARG A 311 5.15 -11.99 -8.23
CA ARG A 311 6.54 -11.69 -7.88
C ARG A 311 6.67 -10.21 -7.54
N LEU A 312 7.49 -9.91 -6.55
CA LEU A 312 7.78 -8.59 -6.05
C LEU A 312 9.24 -8.22 -6.33
N ALA A 313 9.48 -6.94 -6.65
CA ALA A 313 10.82 -6.39 -6.76
C ALA A 313 10.85 -4.94 -6.29
N LEU A 314 12.01 -4.52 -5.78
CA LEU A 314 12.32 -3.10 -5.55
C LEU A 314 12.92 -2.54 -6.83
N LEU A 315 12.42 -1.39 -7.27
CA LEU A 315 12.82 -0.75 -8.52
C LEU A 315 13.57 0.57 -8.23
N ASP A 316 14.62 0.83 -9.00
CA ASP A 316 15.25 2.13 -9.05
C ASP A 316 14.36 3.09 -9.85
N LEU A 317 13.76 4.06 -9.17
CA LEU A 317 12.79 4.98 -9.78
C LEU A 317 13.40 5.88 -10.86
N THR A 318 14.72 6.08 -10.84
CA THR A 318 15.40 6.93 -11.81
C THR A 318 15.63 6.19 -13.13
N THR A 319 15.96 4.90 -13.05
CA THR A 319 16.41 4.11 -14.21
C THR A 319 15.40 3.06 -14.69
N GLY A 320 14.47 2.64 -13.83
CA GLY A 320 13.56 1.52 -14.11
C GLY A 320 14.17 0.15 -13.80
N GLU A 321 15.40 0.08 -13.28
CA GLU A 321 16.09 -1.18 -13.04
C GLU A 321 15.65 -1.86 -11.74
N VAL A 322 15.65 -3.20 -11.74
CA VAL A 322 15.38 -3.98 -10.54
C VAL A 322 16.59 -3.95 -9.61
N LEU A 323 16.48 -3.21 -8.50
CA LEU A 323 17.49 -3.19 -7.45
C LEU A 323 17.56 -4.51 -6.69
N ARG A 324 16.39 -5.11 -6.40
CA ARG A 324 16.32 -6.36 -5.65
C ARG A 324 15.04 -7.13 -5.95
N ARG A 325 15.16 -8.44 -6.15
CA ARG A 325 14.01 -9.34 -6.22
C ARG A 325 13.60 -9.76 -4.80
N LEU A 326 12.33 -9.54 -4.47
CA LEU A 326 11.79 -9.76 -3.12
C LEU A 326 11.08 -11.11 -2.95
N GLY A 327 10.88 -11.85 -4.05
CA GLY A 327 10.18 -13.13 -4.06
C GLY A 327 8.69 -12.96 -4.29
N ARG A 328 7.86 -13.74 -3.59
CA ARG A 328 6.41 -13.59 -3.54
C ARG A 328 5.99 -13.21 -2.12
N GLY A 329 4.92 -12.43 -1.99
CA GLY A 329 4.42 -11.98 -0.69
C GLY A 329 3.45 -10.82 -0.82
N GLU A 330 3.15 -10.20 0.32
CA GLU A 330 2.35 -8.98 0.43
C GLU A 330 3.20 -7.85 1.03
N VAL A 331 3.00 -6.62 0.57
CA VAL A 331 3.74 -5.45 1.06
C VAL A 331 2.78 -4.49 1.74
N THR A 332 3.11 -4.09 2.96
CA THR A 332 2.29 -3.15 3.73
C THR A 332 3.14 -2.42 4.76
N ASP A 333 3.01 -1.09 4.85
CA ASP A 333 3.75 -0.21 5.77
C ASP A 333 5.26 -0.52 5.92
N GLY A 334 5.95 -0.67 4.79
CA GLY A 334 7.39 -0.99 4.78
C GLY A 334 7.74 -2.39 5.27
N LEU A 335 6.76 -3.28 5.40
CA LEU A 335 6.93 -4.71 5.69
C LEU A 335 6.70 -5.55 4.44
N LEU A 336 7.38 -6.68 4.37
CA LEU A 336 7.15 -7.75 3.41
C LEU A 336 6.73 -9.01 4.17
N LEU A 337 5.50 -9.44 3.90
CA LEU A 337 4.85 -10.61 4.48
C LEU A 337 4.94 -11.78 3.51
N ARG A 338 5.58 -12.88 3.91
CA ARG A 338 5.73 -14.07 3.05
C ARG A 338 5.16 -15.31 3.71
N ALA A 339 4.28 -16.02 3.01
CA ALA A 339 3.80 -17.31 3.46
C ALA A 339 4.97 -18.33 3.49
N ALA A 340 5.12 -19.01 4.63
CA ALA A 340 6.16 -19.99 4.90
C ALA A 340 5.55 -21.19 5.64
N GLY A 341 4.97 -22.14 4.89
CA GLY A 341 4.31 -23.30 5.48
C GLY A 341 3.06 -22.92 6.27
N ASP A 342 3.12 -23.04 7.59
CA ASP A 342 2.01 -22.79 8.53
C ASP A 342 2.04 -21.40 9.19
N HIS A 343 2.98 -20.55 8.79
CA HIS A 343 3.15 -19.20 9.29
C HIS A 343 3.47 -18.22 8.17
N THR A 344 3.42 -16.92 8.49
CA THR A 344 3.84 -15.84 7.61
C THR A 344 5.08 -15.17 8.21
N GLU A 345 6.18 -15.11 7.46
CA GLU A 345 7.38 -14.36 7.82
C GLU A 345 7.15 -12.87 7.63
N VAL A 346 7.57 -12.06 8.61
CA VAL A 346 7.55 -10.60 8.54
C VAL A 346 8.97 -10.10 8.39
N THR A 347 9.27 -9.50 7.24
CA THR A 347 10.59 -8.96 6.94
C THR A 347 10.51 -7.46 6.69
N ASP A 348 11.58 -6.75 7.03
CA ASP A 348 11.75 -5.36 6.65
C ASP A 348 11.87 -5.25 5.13
N LEU A 349 11.04 -4.42 4.51
CA LEU A 349 10.99 -4.30 3.06
C LEU A 349 12.29 -3.77 2.45
N ARG A 350 13.04 -2.93 3.18
CA ARG A 350 14.25 -2.26 2.68
C ARG A 350 15.50 -3.07 2.94
N THR A 351 15.69 -3.52 4.17
CA THR A 351 16.88 -4.25 4.60
C THR A 351 16.77 -5.76 4.37
N GLY A 352 15.54 -6.30 4.25
CA GLY A 352 15.30 -7.75 4.20
C GLY A 352 15.47 -8.45 5.55
N ARG A 353 15.68 -7.70 6.64
CA ARG A 353 15.82 -8.24 8.01
C ARG A 353 14.53 -8.93 8.41
N LEU A 354 14.62 -10.19 8.83
CA LEU A 354 13.50 -10.92 9.44
C LEU A 354 13.22 -10.36 10.83
N TYR A 355 11.99 -9.91 11.05
CA TYR A 355 11.52 -9.45 12.36
C TYR A 355 10.91 -10.58 13.20
N GLY A 356 10.18 -11.50 12.57
CA GLY A 356 9.49 -12.59 13.27
C GLY A 356 8.43 -13.23 12.38
N THR A 357 7.48 -13.94 12.99
CA THR A 357 6.42 -14.66 12.26
C THR A 357 5.02 -14.39 12.80
N LEU A 358 4.03 -14.50 11.92
CA LEU A 358 2.60 -14.49 12.23
C LEU A 358 2.07 -15.93 12.11
N PRO A 359 1.61 -16.56 13.19
CA PRO A 359 1.15 -17.94 13.15
C PRO A 359 -0.21 -18.06 12.44
N ARG A 360 -0.32 -18.99 11.48
CA ARG A 360 -1.58 -19.43 10.86
C ARG A 360 -2.40 -18.36 10.14
N VAL A 361 -1.78 -17.28 9.68
CA VAL A 361 -2.44 -16.27 8.83
C VAL A 361 -1.86 -16.27 7.43
N LEU A 362 -2.73 -16.01 6.45
CA LEU A 362 -2.31 -15.76 5.09
C LEU A 362 -1.84 -14.32 4.97
N SER A 363 -0.79 -14.07 4.19
CA SER A 363 -0.28 -12.71 3.95
C SER A 363 -1.25 -11.84 3.15
N TYR A 364 -2.15 -12.45 2.38
CA TYR A 364 -3.09 -11.74 1.53
C TYR A 364 -4.16 -11.02 2.34
N GLY A 365 -4.39 -9.74 2.02
CA GLY A 365 -5.36 -8.89 2.72
C GLY A 365 -4.89 -8.40 4.10
N CYS A 366 -3.62 -8.61 4.46
CA CYS A 366 -3.06 -8.00 5.65
C CYS A 366 -2.84 -6.49 5.43
N THR A 367 -3.08 -5.71 6.48
CA THR A 367 -2.77 -4.27 6.53
C THR A 367 -1.93 -3.98 7.77
N ALA A 368 -1.03 -2.99 7.68
CA ALA A 368 -0.13 -2.61 8.74
C ALA A 368 -0.17 -1.11 9.01
N VAL A 369 0.02 -0.75 10.27
CA VAL A 369 0.24 0.63 10.71
C VAL A 369 1.16 0.62 11.91
N ASP A 370 2.24 1.40 11.86
CA ASP A 370 3.26 1.46 12.91
C ASP A 370 3.86 0.08 13.25
N ASP A 371 3.54 -0.43 14.45
CA ASP A 371 3.96 -1.72 14.98
C ASP A 371 2.84 -2.76 14.95
N LEU A 372 1.75 -2.50 14.23
CA LEU A 372 0.56 -3.35 14.19
C LEU A 372 0.36 -3.94 12.80
N VAL A 373 -0.05 -5.21 12.77
CA VAL A 373 -0.46 -5.89 11.54
C VAL A 373 -1.79 -6.59 11.78
N ALA A 374 -2.82 -6.24 11.00
CA ALA A 374 -4.09 -6.92 10.97
C ALA A 374 -4.13 -7.86 9.75
N CYS A 375 -4.48 -9.13 9.96
CA CYS A 375 -4.56 -10.13 8.90
C CYS A 375 -5.89 -10.90 8.96
N PRO A 376 -6.40 -11.36 7.80
CA PRO A 376 -7.51 -12.31 7.77
C PRO A 376 -7.10 -13.66 8.38
N ASP A 377 -8.00 -14.25 9.18
CA ASP A 377 -7.87 -15.60 9.75
C ASP A 377 -9.22 -16.32 9.74
N ARG A 378 -9.41 -17.25 8.79
CA ARG A 378 -10.62 -18.09 8.66
C ARG A 378 -11.94 -17.29 8.70
N GLY A 379 -11.96 -16.19 7.96
CA GLY A 379 -13.10 -15.26 7.91
C GLY A 379 -13.05 -14.17 8.98
N ALA A 380 -12.33 -14.35 10.08
CA ALA A 380 -12.10 -13.33 11.09
C ALA A 380 -10.93 -12.39 10.71
N THR A 381 -10.69 -11.39 11.55
CA THR A 381 -9.48 -10.56 11.51
C THR A 381 -8.76 -10.67 12.84
N VAL A 382 -7.44 -10.83 12.81
CA VAL A 382 -6.57 -10.87 13.98
C VAL A 382 -5.49 -9.80 13.88
N VAL A 383 -5.11 -9.21 15.01
CA VAL A 383 -4.10 -8.14 15.06
C VAL A 383 -2.90 -8.60 15.87
N PHE A 384 -1.71 -8.42 15.30
CA PHE A 384 -0.43 -8.74 15.92
C PHE A 384 0.36 -7.47 16.20
N ARG A 385 1.23 -7.53 17.22
CA ARG A 385 2.22 -6.49 17.50
C ARG A 385 3.61 -6.93 17.04
N ILE A 386 4.16 -6.21 16.07
CA ILE A 386 5.49 -6.42 15.50
C ILE A 386 6.54 -5.75 16.36
N ARG A 387 7.59 -6.47 16.71
CA ARG A 387 8.78 -5.92 17.36
C ARG A 387 9.89 -5.77 16.33
N ARG A 388 10.09 -4.55 15.82
CA ARG A 388 11.27 -4.21 15.02
C ARG A 388 12.46 -4.14 15.98
N GLY A 389 13.14 -5.28 16.20
CA GLY A 389 14.26 -5.34 17.16
C GLY A 389 15.26 -4.22 16.89
N SER A 390 15.67 -3.49 17.94
CA SER A 390 16.62 -2.37 17.83
C SER A 390 17.98 -2.80 17.31
#